data_AF-A0A0Q3HVG1-F1
#
_entry.id   AF-A0A0Q3HVG1-F1
#
_cell.length_a   1.000
_cell.length_b   1.000
_cell.length_c   1.000
_cell.angle_alpha   90.00
_cell.angle_beta   90.00
_cell.angle_gamma   90.00
#
_symmetry.space_group_name_H-M   'P 1'
#
loop_
_entity.id
_entity.type
_entity.pdbx_description
1 polymer ?
#
loop_
_entity_poly.entity_id
_entity_poly.type
_entity_poly.pdbx_seq_one_letter_code
_entity_poly.pdbx_strand_id
1 'polypeptide(L)'
;MSKYNKISLKQLLKIVCAIAFLIPFFCFSQNVGIKTQSPSQTLDINGSLRIRSINTAGTSTVKDSVMVFENDGVVKYASSSQIIQQIPQGFFPMVTNSKLTGTGTSSNPLGIPSLSASINQALGWDNTSGWIPVHQISSSNWLSVGNSNTLSTNFLGATNDISFNIRSNNTTMLQFGRRQTLGLFDSSNTGLYPYNQPNDAVAYIRGTNGNSSLQFESSMSQIYKPVFFTDSNGNFGFRGSAAGNDWFEATSSGNNNDGSLQFTIGDDGNEPIVFRKYNNSTNSYVEMMRMKGLGLDNRVTVGINVNGNQPNSTFEVKGSVSRSISTITASTTLTETQYTVLLNNSNTITVTLPSASGSRGRIYVLKKLTSSTVNISSYLNRLSSSSTVLPNGVTQLQSDGTNWQQIN
;
A
#
# COMPACT_ATOMS: atom_id res chain seq x y z
N MET A 1 6.19 -151.72 44.47
CA MET A 1 7.22 -150.66 44.60
C MET A 1 6.53 -149.32 44.38
N SER A 2 6.86 -148.17 44.98
CA SER A 2 7.61 -147.76 46.16
C SER A 2 7.55 -146.23 46.12
N LYS A 3 7.12 -145.59 47.21
CA LYS A 3 7.32 -144.17 47.58
C LYS A 3 7.13 -143.07 46.48
N TYR A 4 5.96 -142.42 46.47
CA TYR A 4 5.85 -141.01 46.11
C TYR A 4 5.56 -140.17 47.36
N ASN A 5 6.41 -139.16 47.58
CA ASN A 5 6.41 -138.28 48.75
C ASN A 5 5.09 -137.51 48.88
N LYS A 6 4.44 -137.67 50.03
CA LYS A 6 3.28 -136.87 50.47
C LYS A 6 3.72 -135.43 50.75
N ILE A 7 3.47 -134.50 49.82
CA ILE A 7 3.21 -133.10 50.21
C ILE A 7 1.77 -133.09 50.72
N SER A 8 1.58 -132.71 51.99
CA SER A 8 0.25 -132.79 52.59
C SER A 8 -0.71 -131.79 51.93
N LEU A 9 -1.98 -132.17 51.79
CA LEU A 9 -3.06 -131.33 51.28
C LEU A 9 -3.15 -129.96 51.98
N LYS A 10 -2.62 -129.84 53.22
CA LYS A 10 -2.52 -128.59 53.97
C LYS A 10 -1.45 -127.61 53.44
N GLN A 11 -0.42 -128.07 52.73
CA GLN A 11 0.61 -127.20 52.12
C GLN A 11 0.17 -126.65 50.76
N LEU A 12 -0.58 -127.42 49.96
CA LEU A 12 -1.12 -126.95 48.69
C LEU A 12 -2.17 -125.85 48.88
N LEU A 13 -3.03 -125.97 49.91
CA LEU A 13 -4.02 -124.95 50.24
C LEU A 13 -3.37 -123.62 50.71
N LYS A 14 -2.23 -123.68 51.41
CA LYS A 14 -1.49 -122.47 51.84
C LYS A 14 -0.83 -121.73 50.67
N ILE A 15 -0.34 -122.46 49.66
CA ILE A 15 0.28 -121.84 48.46
C ILE A 15 -0.78 -121.26 47.53
N VAL A 16 -1.93 -121.93 47.37
CA VAL A 16 -3.05 -121.42 46.56
C VAL A 16 -3.69 -120.19 47.23
N CYS A 17 -3.85 -120.18 48.55
CA CYS A 17 -4.34 -119.00 49.27
C CYS A 17 -3.33 -117.83 49.28
N ALA A 18 -2.02 -118.08 49.22
CA ALA A 18 -1.00 -117.02 49.15
C ALA A 18 -0.90 -116.37 47.76
N ILE A 19 -1.16 -117.11 46.68
CA ILE A 19 -1.08 -116.61 45.30
C ILE A 19 -2.40 -115.93 44.86
N ALA A 20 -3.54 -116.34 45.41
CA ALA A 20 -4.84 -115.70 45.11
C ALA A 20 -5.04 -114.32 45.76
N PHE A 21 -4.21 -113.93 46.74
CA PHE A 21 -4.40 -112.69 47.52
C PHE A 21 -3.49 -111.51 47.13
N LEU A 22 -2.64 -111.65 46.11
CA LEU A 22 -1.64 -110.62 45.74
C LEU A 22 -1.81 -110.04 44.32
N ILE A 23 -2.92 -110.32 43.63
CA ILE A 23 -3.09 -109.99 42.20
C ILE A 23 -3.64 -108.58 41.84
N PRO A 24 -4.27 -107.74 42.71
CA PRO A 24 -4.82 -106.48 42.20
C PRO A 24 -4.18 -105.18 42.72
N PHE A 25 -2.88 -105.13 43.05
CA PHE A 25 -2.22 -103.85 43.41
C PHE A 25 -0.96 -103.56 42.57
N PHE A 26 -1.16 -103.31 41.28
CA PHE A 26 -0.29 -102.41 40.52
C PHE A 26 -1.15 -101.64 39.50
N CYS A 27 -1.64 -100.47 39.91
CA CYS A 27 -2.15 -99.43 39.02
C CYS A 27 -0.99 -98.52 38.59
N PHE A 28 -0.96 -98.12 37.31
CA PHE A 28 -0.49 -96.78 36.91
C PHE A 28 -1.22 -96.25 35.65
N SER A 29 -1.47 -94.93 35.70
CA SER A 29 -1.99 -93.97 34.71
C SER A 29 -3.52 -93.90 34.51
N GLN A 30 -4.27 -92.95 35.08
CA GLN A 30 -4.36 -91.47 34.87
C GLN A 30 -5.22 -91.06 33.67
N ASN A 31 -6.53 -90.91 33.91
CA ASN A 31 -7.50 -89.95 33.34
C ASN A 31 -8.84 -90.18 34.09
N VAL A 32 -9.53 -89.13 34.53
CA VAL A 32 -10.81 -89.29 35.24
C VAL A 32 -11.95 -88.99 34.28
N GLY A 33 -12.54 -90.05 33.71
CA GLY A 33 -13.76 -89.95 32.90
C GLY A 33 -15.00 -90.08 33.77
N ILE A 34 -15.94 -89.14 33.66
CA ILE A 34 -17.26 -89.26 34.31
C ILE A 34 -18.29 -89.49 33.20
N LYS A 35 -18.85 -90.72 33.13
CA LYS A 35 -19.78 -91.21 32.09
C LYS A 35 -19.21 -91.28 30.65
N THR A 36 -17.89 -91.29 30.49
CA THR A 36 -17.21 -91.56 29.21
C THR A 36 -16.43 -92.87 29.31
N GLN A 37 -16.45 -93.70 28.26
CA GLN A 37 -15.79 -95.02 28.26
C GLN A 37 -14.33 -94.95 27.81
N SER A 38 -13.87 -93.80 27.31
CA SER A 38 -12.48 -93.59 26.86
C SER A 38 -12.13 -92.10 26.94
N PRO A 39 -11.87 -91.56 28.15
CA PRO A 39 -11.55 -90.15 28.32
C PRO A 39 -10.27 -89.80 27.55
N SER A 40 -10.41 -88.91 26.56
CA SER A 40 -9.30 -88.45 25.71
C SER A 40 -8.50 -87.30 26.34
N GLN A 41 -8.98 -86.75 27.45
CA GLN A 41 -8.37 -85.68 28.23
C GLN A 41 -8.42 -86.01 29.73
N THR A 42 -7.62 -85.29 30.53
CA THR A 42 -7.42 -85.58 31.96
C THR A 42 -8.71 -85.51 32.80
N LEU A 43 -9.68 -84.68 32.39
CA LEU A 43 -11.05 -84.63 32.89
C LEU A 43 -12.02 -84.47 31.71
N ASP A 44 -12.85 -85.49 31.45
CA ASP A 44 -13.83 -85.52 30.36
C ASP A 44 -15.24 -85.76 30.91
N ILE A 45 -16.16 -84.86 30.58
CA ILE A 45 -17.52 -84.79 31.12
C ILE A 45 -18.52 -84.66 29.96
N ASN A 46 -19.35 -85.68 29.77
CA ASN A 46 -20.47 -85.64 28.83
C ASN A 46 -21.72 -85.04 29.49
N GLY A 47 -21.75 -83.71 29.65
CA GLY A 47 -22.82 -82.95 30.30
C GLY A 47 -22.39 -81.52 30.68
N SER A 48 -23.09 -80.87 31.61
CA SER A 48 -22.73 -79.51 32.07
C SER A 48 -21.73 -79.54 33.23
N LEU A 49 -20.59 -78.85 33.09
CA LEU A 49 -19.69 -78.55 34.20
C LEU A 49 -20.15 -77.28 34.92
N ARG A 50 -20.51 -77.40 36.20
CA ARG A 50 -20.79 -76.24 37.07
C ARG A 50 -19.66 -76.03 38.06
N ILE A 51 -18.91 -74.95 37.91
CA ILE A 51 -17.96 -74.48 38.93
C ILE A 51 -18.74 -73.58 39.88
N ARG A 52 -18.94 -74.03 41.13
CA ARG A 52 -19.86 -73.35 42.07
C ARG A 52 -19.27 -72.10 42.71
N SER A 53 -17.95 -71.98 42.78
CA SER A 53 -17.26 -70.78 43.25
C SER A 53 -16.01 -70.61 42.42
N ILE A 54 -15.87 -69.45 41.76
CA ILE A 54 -14.62 -69.02 41.15
C ILE A 54 -14.10 -67.93 42.07
N ASN A 55 -13.08 -68.24 42.86
CA ASN A 55 -12.44 -67.26 43.71
C ASN A 55 -11.48 -66.46 42.82
N THR A 56 -11.96 -65.38 42.19
CA THR A 56 -11.09 -64.45 41.47
C THR A 56 -10.20 -63.75 42.49
N ALA A 57 -8.93 -64.16 42.58
CA ALA A 57 -7.93 -63.41 43.31
C ALA A 57 -7.70 -62.08 42.57
N GLY A 58 -8.13 -60.97 43.16
CA GLY A 58 -7.85 -59.65 42.64
C GLY A 58 -6.35 -59.37 42.68
N THR A 59 -5.74 -59.08 41.53
CA THR A 59 -4.69 -58.07 41.24
C THR A 59 -3.95 -58.44 39.95
N SER A 60 -3.79 -57.45 39.05
CA SER A 60 -2.91 -57.33 37.85
C SER A 60 -2.72 -58.49 36.83
N THR A 61 -3.19 -59.71 37.07
CA THR A 61 -3.02 -60.89 36.18
C THR A 61 -4.24 -61.21 35.31
N VAL A 62 -5.25 -60.33 35.29
CA VAL A 62 -6.48 -60.48 34.47
C VAL A 62 -6.21 -60.37 32.95
N LYS A 63 -4.97 -60.12 32.51
CA LYS A 63 -4.65 -60.03 31.07
C LYS A 63 -4.80 -61.35 30.31
N ASP A 64 -4.67 -62.48 30.98
CA ASP A 64 -4.70 -63.81 30.32
C ASP A 64 -5.80 -64.73 30.90
N SER A 65 -6.78 -64.15 31.60
CA SER A 65 -7.98 -64.87 32.09
C SER A 65 -9.08 -64.95 31.02
N VAL A 66 -8.71 -64.97 29.74
CA VAL A 66 -9.68 -65.16 28.65
C VAL A 66 -9.78 -66.64 28.34
N MET A 67 -10.94 -67.19 28.67
CA MET A 67 -11.29 -68.56 28.32
C MET A 67 -11.77 -68.59 26.87
N VAL A 68 -11.13 -69.42 26.05
CA VAL A 68 -11.51 -69.62 24.65
C VAL A 68 -12.04 -71.04 24.46
N PHE A 69 -13.01 -71.17 23.55
CA PHE A 69 -13.54 -72.45 23.10
C PHE A 69 -12.92 -72.76 21.74
N GLU A 70 -12.25 -73.90 21.62
CA GLU A 70 -11.86 -74.42 20.30
C GLU A 70 -13.06 -75.06 19.60
N ASN A 71 -12.96 -75.25 18.28
CA ASN A 71 -14.06 -75.74 17.45
C ASN A 71 -14.48 -77.19 17.77
N ASP A 72 -13.68 -77.90 18.57
CA ASP A 72 -13.94 -79.25 19.09
C ASP A 72 -14.55 -79.24 20.51
N GLY A 73 -14.85 -78.06 21.05
CA GLY A 73 -15.49 -77.88 22.36
C GLY A 73 -14.52 -77.90 23.55
N VAL A 74 -13.21 -77.95 23.32
CA VAL A 74 -12.21 -77.90 24.39
C VAL A 74 -12.00 -76.47 24.88
N VAL A 75 -11.95 -76.31 26.20
CA VAL A 75 -11.73 -75.03 26.87
C VAL A 75 -10.23 -74.83 27.14
N LYS A 76 -9.66 -73.72 26.67
CA LYS A 76 -8.27 -73.33 26.93
C LYS A 76 -8.15 -71.89 27.41
N TYR A 77 -6.99 -71.54 27.97
CA TYR A 77 -6.58 -70.16 28.18
C TYR A 77 -5.90 -69.62 26.93
N ALA A 78 -6.27 -68.42 26.51
CA ALA A 78 -5.54 -67.67 25.50
C ALA A 78 -4.90 -66.43 26.15
N SER A 79 -3.64 -66.16 25.81
CA SER A 79 -3.03 -64.91 26.22
C SER A 79 -3.65 -63.74 25.44
N SER A 80 -3.63 -62.56 26.05
CA SER A 80 -3.98 -61.31 25.37
C SER A 80 -3.19 -61.10 24.06
N SER A 81 -1.95 -61.60 23.98
CA SER A 81 -1.14 -61.58 22.75
C SER A 81 -1.66 -62.51 21.65
N GLN A 82 -2.18 -63.69 21.99
CA GLN A 82 -2.78 -64.62 21.02
C GLN A 82 -4.10 -64.07 20.46
N ILE A 83 -4.89 -63.36 21.26
CA ILE A 83 -6.14 -62.72 20.82
C ILE A 83 -5.87 -61.56 19.86
N ILE A 84 -4.88 -60.71 20.17
CA ILE A 84 -4.51 -59.58 19.31
C ILE A 84 -4.03 -60.07 17.92
N GLN A 85 -3.38 -61.24 17.85
CA GLN A 85 -2.97 -61.84 16.58
C GLN A 85 -4.13 -62.38 15.74
N GLN A 86 -5.30 -62.62 16.32
CA GLN A 86 -6.50 -63.05 15.57
C GLN A 86 -7.35 -61.88 15.06
N ILE A 87 -6.99 -60.63 15.38
CA ILE A 87 -7.64 -59.46 14.78
C ILE A 87 -7.24 -59.40 13.29
N PRO A 88 -8.18 -59.47 12.34
CA PRO A 88 -7.86 -59.35 10.91
C PRO A 88 -7.09 -58.05 10.65
N GLN A 89 -6.04 -58.10 9.81
CA GLN A 89 -5.26 -56.92 9.43
C GLN A 89 -6.20 -55.76 9.07
N GLY A 90 -6.10 -54.64 9.78
CA GLY A 90 -6.85 -53.41 9.46
C GLY A 90 -7.56 -52.70 10.61
N PHE A 91 -7.60 -53.25 11.83
CA PHE A 91 -8.30 -52.61 12.97
C PHE A 91 -7.38 -51.99 14.04
N PHE A 92 -6.20 -51.50 13.64
CA PHE A 92 -5.47 -50.45 14.34
C PHE A 92 -5.08 -49.37 13.30
N PRO A 93 -5.82 -48.25 13.21
CA PRO A 93 -5.62 -47.26 12.14
C PRO A 93 -4.51 -46.28 12.54
N MET A 94 -3.26 -46.70 12.44
CA MET A 94 -2.14 -45.79 12.30
C MET A 94 -1.05 -46.51 11.53
N VAL A 95 -1.18 -46.54 10.20
CA VAL A 95 -0.06 -46.90 9.34
C VAL A 95 0.88 -45.70 9.38
N THR A 96 2.02 -45.84 10.03
CA THR A 96 3.15 -44.92 9.86
C THR A 96 3.69 -45.09 8.44
N ASN A 97 2.94 -44.62 7.44
CA ASN A 97 3.38 -44.58 6.04
C ASN A 97 3.94 -43.19 5.75
N SER A 98 4.98 -43.12 4.94
CA SER A 98 5.83 -41.93 4.75
C SER A 98 5.19 -40.82 3.88
N LYS A 99 3.88 -40.90 3.59
CA LYS A 99 3.15 -39.94 2.75
C LYS A 99 1.71 -39.77 3.24
N LEU A 100 1.18 -38.56 3.08
CA LEU A 100 -0.27 -38.34 3.15
C LEU A 100 -0.92 -39.14 2.03
N THR A 101 -1.67 -40.18 2.38
CA THR A 101 -2.46 -40.97 1.44
C THR A 101 -3.90 -40.94 1.92
N GLY A 102 -4.84 -40.99 0.98
CA GLY A 102 -6.25 -40.78 1.27
C GLY A 102 -6.87 -39.62 0.50
N THR A 103 -8.10 -39.81 0.05
CA THR A 103 -8.98 -38.71 -0.39
C THR A 103 -9.89 -38.24 0.75
N GLY A 104 -9.76 -38.81 1.95
CA GLY A 104 -10.62 -38.51 3.09
C GLY A 104 -12.00 -39.17 3.02
N THR A 105 -12.20 -40.11 2.09
CA THR A 105 -13.43 -40.90 1.98
C THR A 105 -13.37 -42.12 2.89
N SER A 106 -14.51 -42.72 3.25
CA SER A 106 -14.56 -43.96 4.02
C SER A 106 -13.83 -45.13 3.33
N SER A 107 -13.73 -45.10 2.00
CA SER A 107 -12.97 -46.07 1.21
C SER A 107 -11.49 -45.70 1.02
N ASN A 108 -11.08 -44.48 1.37
CA ASN A 108 -9.70 -44.00 1.24
C ASN A 108 -9.36 -42.94 2.32
N PRO A 109 -9.23 -43.38 3.59
CA PRO A 109 -9.07 -42.49 4.75
C PRO A 109 -7.74 -41.74 4.72
N LEU A 110 -7.73 -40.50 5.23
CA LEU A 110 -6.55 -39.63 5.27
C LEU A 110 -5.64 -39.97 6.45
N GLY A 111 -4.41 -40.43 6.17
CA GLY A 111 -3.37 -40.61 7.20
C GLY A 111 -2.40 -39.44 7.27
N ILE A 112 -2.12 -38.88 8.46
CA ILE A 112 -1.16 -37.77 8.69
C ILE A 112 0.06 -38.27 9.46
N PRO A 113 1.19 -38.57 8.79
CA PRO A 113 2.46 -38.86 9.45
C PRO A 113 3.17 -37.56 9.88
N SER A 114 3.92 -37.60 10.99
CA SER A 114 4.86 -36.54 11.37
C SER A 114 6.08 -36.55 10.43
N LEU A 115 5.86 -36.08 9.20
CA LEU A 115 6.94 -35.81 8.25
C LEU A 115 7.78 -34.67 8.81
N SER A 116 9.08 -34.66 8.54
CA SER A 116 10.07 -33.63 8.91
C SER A 116 9.76 -32.23 8.36
N ALA A 117 8.53 -31.76 8.54
CA ALA A 117 8.03 -30.47 8.17
C ALA A 117 8.83 -29.43 8.93
N SER A 118 9.44 -28.53 8.18
CA SER A 118 10.10 -27.36 8.75
C SER A 118 9.07 -26.23 8.89
N ILE A 119 9.38 -25.25 9.75
CA ILE A 119 8.60 -24.02 9.86
C ILE A 119 8.50 -23.38 8.46
N ASN A 120 7.35 -22.79 8.11
CA ASN A 120 7.05 -22.10 6.84
C ASN A 120 6.80 -22.97 5.60
N GLN A 121 6.41 -24.24 5.78
CA GLN A 121 5.87 -25.06 4.70
C GLN A 121 4.34 -25.09 4.74
N ALA A 122 3.67 -25.22 3.60
CA ALA A 122 2.26 -25.57 3.55
C ALA A 122 2.05 -26.84 2.72
N LEU A 123 0.86 -27.43 2.81
CA LEU A 123 0.52 -28.63 2.06
C LEU A 123 0.06 -28.25 0.65
N GLY A 124 0.79 -28.72 -0.36
CA GLY A 124 0.43 -28.56 -1.76
C GLY A 124 0.02 -29.89 -2.37
N TRP A 125 -0.91 -29.86 -3.31
CA TRP A 125 -1.31 -31.03 -4.09
C TRP A 125 -0.41 -31.17 -5.32
N ASP A 126 0.29 -32.30 -5.44
CA ASP A 126 1.01 -32.73 -6.64
C ASP A 126 0.23 -33.87 -7.33
N ASN A 127 0.02 -33.76 -8.64
CA ASN A 127 -0.67 -34.77 -9.44
C ASN A 127 0.04 -36.13 -9.44
N THR A 128 1.33 -36.17 -9.10
CA THR A 128 2.13 -37.41 -9.05
C THR A 128 2.24 -37.96 -7.63
N SER A 129 2.43 -37.09 -6.64
CA SER A 129 2.79 -37.47 -5.26
C SER A 129 1.70 -37.24 -4.22
N GLY A 130 0.54 -36.68 -4.61
CA GLY A 130 -0.55 -36.32 -3.71
C GLY A 130 -0.22 -35.10 -2.84
N TRP A 131 -0.77 -35.06 -1.62
CA TRP A 131 -0.48 -33.97 -0.67
C TRP A 131 0.95 -34.09 -0.14
N ILE A 132 1.80 -33.11 -0.46
CA ILE A 132 3.19 -33.03 0.01
C ILE A 132 3.45 -31.68 0.68
N PRO A 133 4.35 -31.59 1.69
CA PRO A 133 4.87 -30.30 2.12
C PRO A 133 5.54 -29.61 0.94
N VAL A 134 4.97 -28.50 0.50
CA VAL A 134 5.60 -27.62 -0.47
C VAL A 134 6.15 -26.41 0.25
N HIS A 135 7.24 -25.87 -0.27
CA HIS A 135 7.72 -24.58 0.18
C HIS A 135 6.69 -23.52 -0.24
N GLN A 136 5.80 -23.11 0.67
CA GLN A 136 4.75 -22.15 0.34
C GLN A 136 5.16 -20.69 0.49
N ILE A 137 6.44 -20.41 0.71
CA ILE A 137 6.92 -19.03 0.92
C ILE A 137 8.31 -18.81 0.31
N SER A 138 8.48 -18.81 -1.03
CA SER A 138 9.53 -18.05 -1.77
C SER A 138 9.86 -18.67 -3.14
N SER A 139 9.16 -18.29 -4.21
CA SER A 139 9.81 -17.39 -5.17
C SER A 139 8.83 -16.53 -5.97
N SER A 140 7.54 -16.84 -5.91
CA SER A 140 6.51 -16.19 -6.76
C SER A 140 5.54 -15.28 -6.01
N ASN A 141 5.58 -15.25 -4.68
CA ASN A 141 4.74 -14.37 -3.84
C ASN A 141 5.54 -13.16 -3.37
N TRP A 142 4.86 -12.03 -3.17
CA TRP A 142 5.45 -10.88 -2.49
C TRP A 142 5.37 -11.02 -0.98
N LEU A 143 6.51 -10.86 -0.30
CA LEU A 143 6.65 -11.00 1.14
C LEU A 143 6.60 -9.62 1.82
N SER A 144 5.99 -9.53 2.99
CA SER A 144 5.94 -8.30 3.81
C SER A 144 7.31 -7.84 4.32
N VAL A 145 8.28 -8.76 4.34
CA VAL A 145 9.68 -8.50 4.70
C VAL A 145 10.58 -8.28 3.48
N GLY A 146 10.00 -8.26 2.27
CA GLY A 146 10.72 -8.15 1.00
C GLY A 146 11.15 -9.50 0.41
N ASN A 147 11.38 -9.51 -0.90
CA ASN A 147 11.80 -10.69 -1.65
C ASN A 147 13.32 -10.65 -1.91
N SER A 148 14.02 -11.75 -1.64
CA SER A 148 15.39 -11.98 -2.11
C SER A 148 15.39 -12.81 -3.40
N ASN A 149 16.45 -12.72 -4.21
CA ASN A 149 16.64 -13.50 -5.45
C ASN A 149 15.64 -13.26 -6.60
N THR A 150 15.16 -12.02 -6.78
CA THR A 150 14.32 -11.65 -7.93
C THR A 150 15.13 -11.53 -9.23
N LEU A 151 14.54 -11.92 -10.36
CA LEU A 151 15.04 -11.74 -11.72
C LEU A 151 14.37 -10.54 -12.40
N SER A 152 14.89 -10.09 -13.55
CA SER A 152 14.33 -8.98 -14.34
C SER A 152 12.91 -9.22 -14.86
N THR A 153 12.45 -10.48 -14.85
CA THR A 153 11.08 -10.88 -15.23
C THR A 153 10.08 -10.80 -14.08
N ASN A 154 10.53 -10.61 -12.84
CA ASN A 154 9.64 -10.44 -11.69
C ASN A 154 9.14 -9.00 -11.59
N PHE A 155 7.84 -8.82 -11.32
CA PHE A 155 7.25 -7.50 -11.14
C PHE A 155 6.09 -7.55 -10.14
N LEU A 156 5.72 -6.38 -9.63
CA LEU A 156 4.48 -6.14 -8.91
C LEU A 156 3.43 -5.64 -9.90
N GLY A 157 2.34 -6.40 -10.07
CA GLY A 157 1.22 -5.99 -10.92
C GLY A 157 0.64 -7.15 -11.71
N ALA A 158 0.09 -6.82 -12.87
CA ALA A 158 -0.50 -7.79 -13.78
C ALA A 158 0.11 -7.66 -15.19
N THR A 159 0.04 -8.73 -15.97
CA THR A 159 0.54 -8.76 -17.36
C THR A 159 -0.47 -8.22 -18.37
N ASN A 160 -1.75 -8.15 -18.00
CA ASN A 160 -2.79 -7.54 -18.81
C ASN A 160 -2.97 -6.06 -18.44
N ASP A 161 -3.62 -5.30 -19.32
CA ASP A 161 -3.80 -3.86 -19.16
C ASP A 161 -4.93 -3.55 -18.17
N ILE A 162 -4.58 -3.63 -16.88
CA ILE A 162 -5.44 -3.27 -15.75
C ILE A 162 -4.69 -2.35 -14.80
N SER A 163 -5.42 -1.54 -14.03
CA SER A 163 -4.79 -0.65 -13.05
C SER A 163 -4.10 -1.44 -11.93
N PHE A 164 -2.83 -1.15 -11.66
CA PHE A 164 -2.16 -1.60 -10.44
C PHE A 164 -2.48 -0.62 -9.30
N ASN A 165 -2.99 -1.13 -8.17
CA ASN A 165 -3.50 -0.30 -7.07
C ASN A 165 -2.73 -0.57 -5.79
N ILE A 166 -2.23 0.48 -5.14
CA ILE A 166 -1.75 0.45 -3.75
C ILE A 166 -2.86 1.01 -2.87
N ARG A 167 -3.31 0.22 -1.89
CA ARG A 167 -4.47 0.51 -1.04
C ARG A 167 -4.12 0.47 0.44
N SER A 168 -4.87 1.24 1.24
CA SER A 168 -4.91 1.14 2.70
C SER A 168 -6.37 1.20 3.15
N ASN A 169 -6.79 0.31 4.06
CA ASN A 169 -8.19 0.19 4.49
C ASN A 169 -9.19 0.08 3.30
N ASN A 170 -8.82 -0.68 2.26
CA ASN A 170 -9.56 -0.79 1.00
C ASN A 170 -9.75 0.52 0.20
N THR A 171 -9.14 1.61 0.62
CA THR A 171 -9.10 2.88 -0.12
C THR A 171 -7.85 2.92 -0.98
N THR A 172 -8.01 3.22 -2.28
CA THR A 172 -6.88 3.39 -3.18
C THR A 172 -6.11 4.66 -2.88
N MET A 173 -4.80 4.54 -2.63
CA MET A 173 -3.89 5.66 -2.33
C MET A 173 -3.10 6.06 -3.58
N LEU A 174 -2.62 5.09 -4.35
CA LEU A 174 -1.81 5.30 -5.53
C LEU A 174 -2.16 4.26 -6.60
N GLN A 175 -2.24 4.69 -7.86
CA GLN A 175 -2.49 3.83 -9.00
C GLN A 175 -1.39 3.97 -10.05
N PHE A 176 -1.12 2.89 -10.75
CA PHE A 176 -0.24 2.86 -11.91
C PHE A 176 -0.95 2.20 -13.08
N GLY A 177 -0.75 2.73 -14.28
CA GLY A 177 -1.32 2.19 -15.51
C GLY A 177 -1.20 3.17 -16.67
N ARG A 178 -1.71 2.79 -17.85
CA ARG A 178 -1.86 3.75 -18.95
C ARG A 178 -2.90 4.80 -18.57
N ARG A 179 -2.77 6.02 -19.09
CA ARG A 179 -3.74 7.11 -18.89
C ARG A 179 -5.17 6.67 -19.18
N GLN A 180 -5.39 5.94 -20.28
CA GLN A 180 -6.70 5.41 -20.65
C GLN A 180 -7.22 4.37 -19.64
N THR A 181 -6.37 3.44 -19.21
CA THR A 181 -6.71 2.38 -18.25
C THR A 181 -7.10 2.95 -16.88
N LEU A 182 -6.54 4.11 -16.51
CA LEU A 182 -6.89 4.83 -15.29
C LEU A 182 -8.11 5.75 -15.45
N GLY A 183 -8.72 5.83 -16.64
CA GLY A 183 -9.86 6.72 -16.90
C GLY A 183 -9.50 8.21 -16.95
N LEU A 184 -8.22 8.54 -17.13
CA LEU A 184 -7.68 9.91 -17.14
C LEU A 184 -7.46 10.44 -18.56
N PHE A 185 -7.88 9.68 -19.57
CA PHE A 185 -7.82 10.09 -20.97
C PHE A 185 -9.07 10.89 -21.31
N ASP A 186 -8.87 12.11 -21.80
CA ASP A 186 -9.95 12.97 -22.27
C ASP A 186 -9.76 13.25 -23.76
N SER A 187 -10.56 12.58 -24.59
CA SER A 187 -10.58 12.79 -26.04
C SER A 187 -11.24 14.10 -26.48
N SER A 188 -11.98 14.76 -25.57
CA SER A 188 -12.75 15.97 -25.85
C SER A 188 -11.99 17.26 -25.51
N ASN A 189 -11.00 17.20 -24.62
CA ASN A 189 -10.17 18.34 -24.24
C ASN A 189 -9.13 18.69 -25.31
N THR A 190 -9.53 19.46 -26.32
CA THR A 190 -8.73 20.30 -27.25
C THR A 190 -7.35 19.82 -27.77
N GLY A 191 -6.97 18.55 -27.61
CA GLY A 191 -5.66 18.02 -27.99
C GLY A 191 -4.49 18.47 -27.10
N LEU A 192 -4.72 18.86 -25.84
CA LEU A 192 -3.62 19.30 -24.96
C LEU A 192 -2.77 18.11 -24.47
N TYR A 193 -1.49 18.10 -24.85
CA TYR A 193 -0.48 17.24 -24.26
C TYR A 193 -0.25 17.60 -22.78
N PRO A 194 -0.14 16.64 -21.84
CA PRO A 194 -0.15 15.18 -22.03
C PRO A 194 -1.52 14.51 -21.86
N TYR A 195 -2.62 15.26 -21.70
CA TYR A 195 -3.95 14.71 -21.40
C TYR A 195 -4.56 13.93 -22.58
N ASN A 196 -4.17 14.29 -23.80
CA ASN A 196 -4.57 13.62 -25.03
C ASN A 196 -3.75 12.36 -25.36
N GLN A 197 -2.82 11.92 -24.50
CA GLN A 197 -2.00 10.72 -24.74
C GLN A 197 -2.59 9.51 -24.01
N PRO A 198 -3.38 8.64 -24.67
CA PRO A 198 -4.06 7.52 -24.00
C PRO A 198 -3.09 6.45 -23.49
N ASN A 199 -1.92 6.33 -24.13
CA ASN A 199 -0.94 5.29 -23.89
C ASN A 199 0.17 5.68 -22.90
N ASP A 200 0.19 6.92 -22.42
CA ASP A 200 1.20 7.37 -21.47
C ASP A 200 1.09 6.60 -20.15
N ALA A 201 2.24 6.18 -19.60
CA ALA A 201 2.31 5.59 -18.27
C ALA A 201 2.08 6.70 -17.23
N VAL A 202 1.14 6.47 -16.31
CA VAL A 202 0.73 7.45 -15.30
C VAL A 202 0.82 6.83 -13.92
N ALA A 203 1.43 7.56 -12.99
CA ALA A 203 1.25 7.38 -11.56
C ALA A 203 0.17 8.36 -11.10
N TYR A 204 -0.93 7.85 -10.56
CA TYR A 204 -2.08 8.64 -10.15
C TYR A 204 -2.28 8.57 -8.64
N ILE A 205 -1.93 9.67 -7.97
CA ILE A 205 -2.15 9.85 -6.53
C ILE A 205 -3.62 10.12 -6.30
N ARG A 206 -4.23 9.34 -5.42
CA ARG A 206 -5.64 9.42 -5.08
C ARG A 206 -5.81 10.09 -3.73
N GLY A 207 -6.99 10.66 -3.53
CA GLY A 207 -7.46 11.02 -2.20
C GLY A 207 -8.97 11.16 -2.16
N THR A 208 -9.48 11.88 -1.17
CA THR A 208 -10.90 11.89 -0.81
C THR A 208 -11.54 13.22 -1.22
N ASN A 209 -12.68 13.17 -1.91
CA ASN A 209 -13.45 14.35 -2.33
C ASN A 209 -12.61 15.39 -3.12
N GLY A 210 -11.77 14.95 -4.05
CA GLY A 210 -10.91 15.82 -4.86
C GLY A 210 -9.60 16.25 -4.19
N ASN A 211 -9.45 16.04 -2.88
CA ASN A 211 -8.22 16.35 -2.16
C ASN A 211 -7.22 15.21 -2.29
N SER A 212 -6.11 15.44 -2.99
CA SER A 212 -5.02 14.48 -3.16
C SER A 212 -3.69 15.15 -2.79
N SER A 213 -2.72 14.39 -2.26
CA SER A 213 -1.43 14.96 -1.88
C SER A 213 -0.26 14.00 -2.05
N LEU A 214 0.88 14.53 -2.51
CA LEU A 214 2.20 13.92 -2.44
C LEU A 214 3.06 14.76 -1.51
N GLN A 215 3.31 14.23 -0.32
CA GLN A 215 4.05 14.92 0.73
C GLN A 215 5.45 14.34 0.90
N PHE A 216 6.42 15.21 1.16
CA PHE A 216 7.82 14.85 1.34
C PHE A 216 8.25 15.04 2.79
N GLU A 217 9.16 14.18 3.25
CA GLU A 217 9.78 14.35 4.56
C GLU A 217 10.71 15.57 4.57
N SER A 218 10.64 16.36 5.65
CA SER A 218 11.55 17.47 5.90
C SER A 218 11.60 17.73 7.40
N SER A 219 12.62 17.18 8.05
CA SER A 219 12.77 17.20 9.51
C SER A 219 13.02 18.59 10.09
N MET A 220 13.53 19.52 9.28
CA MET A 220 13.82 20.90 9.68
C MET A 220 12.65 21.87 9.39
N SER A 221 11.57 21.43 8.73
CA SER A 221 10.39 22.26 8.51
C SER A 221 9.60 22.39 9.81
N GLN A 222 9.34 23.63 10.26
CA GLN A 222 8.61 23.87 11.51
C GLN A 222 7.11 24.12 11.28
N ILE A 223 6.72 24.67 10.12
CA ILE A 223 5.31 24.91 9.78
C ILE A 223 4.77 23.87 8.80
N TYR A 224 5.22 23.89 7.55
CA TYR A 224 4.72 22.99 6.50
C TYR A 224 5.82 22.09 5.98
N LYS A 225 5.61 20.78 6.08
CA LYS A 225 6.38 19.82 5.29
C LYS A 225 6.03 19.99 3.80
N PRO A 226 7.01 19.93 2.88
CA PRO A 226 6.76 20.14 1.46
C PRO A 226 5.71 19.18 0.89
N VAL A 227 4.79 19.70 0.09
CA VAL A 227 3.67 18.92 -0.46
C VAL A 227 3.23 19.47 -1.83
N PHE A 228 2.94 18.56 -2.77
CA PHE A 228 2.08 18.84 -3.93
C PHE A 228 0.68 18.41 -3.58
N PHE A 229 -0.33 19.23 -3.87
CA PHE A 229 -1.70 18.92 -3.50
C PHE A 229 -2.73 19.45 -4.49
N THR A 230 -3.92 18.85 -4.42
CA THR A 230 -5.15 19.37 -5.01
C THR A 230 -6.21 19.58 -3.93
N ASP A 231 -7.16 20.46 -4.18
CA ASP A 231 -8.34 20.64 -3.33
C ASP A 231 -9.65 20.17 -4.01
N SER A 232 -10.76 20.21 -3.27
CA SER A 232 -12.09 19.85 -3.79
C SER A 232 -12.63 20.79 -4.86
N ASN A 233 -12.05 21.99 -5.01
CA ASN A 233 -12.44 22.97 -6.03
C ASN A 233 -11.66 22.76 -7.34
N GLY A 234 -10.77 21.77 -7.40
CA GLY A 234 -9.93 21.47 -8.55
C GLY A 234 -8.67 22.34 -8.62
N ASN A 235 -8.33 23.05 -7.54
CA ASN A 235 -7.09 23.80 -7.50
C ASN A 235 -5.90 22.86 -7.35
N PHE A 236 -4.77 23.24 -7.92
CA PHE A 236 -3.49 22.55 -7.80
C PHE A 236 -2.43 23.51 -7.27
N GLY A 237 -1.55 23.00 -6.42
CA GLY A 237 -0.31 23.69 -6.16
C GLY A 237 0.62 22.95 -5.24
N PHE A 238 1.57 23.70 -4.72
CA PHE A 238 2.58 23.18 -3.81
C PHE A 238 2.93 24.20 -2.74
N ARG A 239 3.27 23.69 -1.57
CA ARG A 239 3.64 24.47 -0.40
C ARG A 239 4.77 23.78 0.32
N GLY A 240 5.62 24.53 1.00
CA GLY A 240 6.64 23.98 1.88
C GLY A 240 7.29 25.03 2.77
N SER A 241 8.15 24.58 3.67
CA SER A 241 8.98 25.47 4.48
C SER A 241 10.04 26.18 3.62
N ALA A 242 10.30 27.44 3.96
CA ALA A 242 11.35 28.28 3.41
C ALA A 242 12.45 28.55 4.46
N ALA A 243 12.93 27.50 5.13
CA ALA A 243 13.90 27.49 6.24
C ALA A 243 13.29 27.68 7.63
N GLY A 244 12.85 26.57 8.24
CA GLY A 244 12.33 26.58 9.61
C GLY A 244 10.87 27.01 9.64
N ASN A 245 10.62 28.20 10.19
CA ASN A 245 9.30 28.80 10.39
C ASN A 245 8.80 29.61 9.18
N ASP A 246 9.67 29.99 8.25
CA ASP A 246 9.21 30.56 6.98
C ASP A 246 8.52 29.50 6.11
N TRP A 247 7.62 29.95 5.24
CA TRP A 247 6.98 29.07 4.26
C TRP A 247 6.67 29.78 2.95
N PHE A 248 6.54 29.01 1.89
CA PHE A 248 6.14 29.50 0.58
C PHE A 248 5.04 28.62 0.00
N GLU A 249 4.29 29.19 -0.95
CA GLU A 249 3.25 28.50 -1.68
C GLU A 249 3.14 29.04 -3.11
N ALA A 250 2.91 28.14 -4.07
CA ALA A 250 2.48 28.50 -5.41
C ALA A 250 1.30 27.62 -5.80
N THR A 251 0.15 28.25 -6.00
CA THR A 251 -1.14 27.56 -6.14
C THR A 251 -2.03 28.25 -7.16
N SER A 252 -2.87 27.45 -7.82
CA SER A 252 -4.11 27.98 -8.33
C SER A 252 -5.09 28.21 -7.16
N SER A 253 -5.96 29.19 -7.28
CA SER A 253 -7.00 29.46 -6.28
C SER A 253 -8.26 29.95 -6.98
N GLY A 254 -9.39 29.83 -6.29
CA GLY A 254 -10.68 30.30 -6.77
C GLY A 254 -11.73 29.19 -6.82
N ASN A 255 -12.95 29.61 -7.16
CA ASN A 255 -14.10 28.75 -7.40
C ASN A 255 -14.73 29.15 -8.74
N ASN A 256 -15.25 28.17 -9.49
CA ASN A 256 -15.91 28.41 -10.78
C ASN A 256 -15.01 29.19 -11.76
N ASN A 257 -15.41 30.42 -12.13
CA ASN A 257 -14.73 31.26 -13.12
C ASN A 257 -13.79 32.31 -12.50
N ASP A 258 -13.58 32.27 -11.18
CA ASP A 258 -12.74 33.22 -10.46
C ASP A 258 -11.35 32.63 -10.15
N GLY A 259 -10.76 31.96 -11.15
CA GLY A 259 -9.45 31.32 -11.06
C GLY A 259 -8.29 32.33 -11.03
N SER A 260 -7.26 32.05 -10.22
CA SER A 260 -6.03 32.83 -10.15
C SER A 260 -4.81 31.93 -9.93
N LEU A 261 -3.63 32.38 -10.36
CA LEU A 261 -2.33 31.81 -9.96
C LEU A 261 -1.72 32.73 -8.91
N GLN A 262 -1.36 32.16 -7.76
CA GLN A 262 -0.85 32.89 -6.61
C GLN A 262 0.54 32.39 -6.24
N PHE A 263 1.41 33.32 -5.85
CA PHE A 263 2.69 33.05 -5.22
C PHE A 263 2.68 33.74 -3.87
N THR A 264 2.82 32.96 -2.81
CA THR A 264 2.74 33.44 -1.43
C THR A 264 4.05 33.13 -0.73
N ILE A 265 4.54 34.11 0.01
CA ILE A 265 5.56 33.93 1.04
C ILE A 265 4.89 34.26 2.36
N GLY A 266 5.03 33.38 3.35
CA GLY A 266 4.47 33.57 4.67
C GLY A 266 5.58 33.72 5.71
N ASP A 267 5.28 34.60 6.67
CA ASP A 267 6.23 35.52 7.29
C ASP A 267 6.37 35.31 8.80
N ASP A 268 7.59 35.51 9.31
CA ASP A 268 7.87 36.10 10.62
C ASP A 268 8.97 37.21 10.58
N GLY A 269 9.36 37.66 9.39
CA GLY A 269 10.45 38.58 9.12
C GLY A 269 10.29 39.47 7.87
N ASN A 270 11.17 39.28 6.89
CA ASN A 270 11.41 40.20 5.77
C ASN A 270 11.73 39.41 4.49
N GLU A 271 10.89 38.44 4.14
CA GLU A 271 11.17 37.45 3.10
C GLU A 271 10.74 37.97 1.71
N PRO A 272 11.66 38.06 0.73
CA PRO A 272 11.34 38.50 -0.62
C PRO A 272 10.94 37.33 -1.53
N ILE A 273 10.02 37.59 -2.47
CA ILE A 273 9.90 36.81 -3.70
C ILE A 273 10.94 37.37 -4.69
N VAL A 274 11.91 36.54 -5.08
CA VAL A 274 13.05 36.95 -5.92
C VAL A 274 13.04 36.22 -7.26
N PHE A 275 12.98 36.98 -8.35
CA PHE A 275 13.22 36.49 -9.70
C PHE A 275 14.69 36.67 -10.05
N ARG A 276 15.37 35.57 -10.35
CA ARG A 276 16.81 35.54 -10.65
C ARG A 276 17.10 34.65 -11.84
N LYS A 277 18.14 35.01 -12.61
CA LYS A 277 18.74 34.13 -13.62
C LYS A 277 20.01 33.51 -13.08
N TYR A 278 20.35 32.32 -13.54
CA TYR A 278 21.68 31.76 -13.33
C TYR A 278 22.61 32.19 -14.47
N ASN A 279 23.75 32.78 -14.14
CA ASN A 279 24.77 33.16 -15.10
C ASN A 279 25.85 32.08 -15.14
N ASN A 280 25.87 31.26 -16.19
CA ASN A 280 26.86 30.19 -16.37
C ASN A 280 28.30 30.70 -16.50
N SER A 281 28.53 31.91 -17.01
CA SER A 281 29.89 32.45 -17.17
C SER A 281 30.53 32.82 -15.83
N THR A 282 29.73 33.30 -14.88
CA THR A 282 30.18 33.72 -13.54
C THR A 282 29.79 32.74 -12.44
N ASN A 283 29.11 31.64 -12.78
CA ASN A 283 28.53 30.67 -11.85
C ASN A 283 27.76 31.31 -10.68
N SER A 284 26.97 32.35 -10.99
CA SER A 284 26.29 33.14 -9.97
C SER A 284 24.84 33.45 -10.35
N TYR A 285 24.01 33.61 -9.33
CA TYR A 285 22.66 34.13 -9.50
C TYR A 285 22.70 35.65 -9.66
N VAL A 286 21.94 36.16 -10.63
CA VAL A 286 21.73 37.59 -10.83
C VAL A 286 20.26 37.89 -10.58
N GLU A 287 19.97 38.72 -9.58
CA GLU A 287 18.63 39.22 -9.28
C GLU A 287 18.16 40.12 -10.43
N MET A 288 16.96 39.82 -10.96
CA MET A 288 16.31 40.61 -12.01
C MET A 288 15.25 41.53 -11.40
N MET A 289 14.45 40.99 -10.48
CA MET A 289 13.36 41.67 -9.81
C MET A 289 13.14 41.04 -8.44
N ARG A 290 12.72 41.84 -7.48
CA ARG A 290 12.25 41.36 -6.19
C ARG A 290 10.96 42.03 -5.77
N MET A 291 10.11 41.28 -5.09
CA MET A 291 8.91 41.77 -4.44
C MET A 291 9.02 41.44 -2.97
N LYS A 292 8.70 42.38 -2.08
CA LYS A 292 8.93 42.20 -0.66
C LYS A 292 7.90 42.96 0.18
N GLY A 293 7.35 42.27 1.18
CA GLY A 293 6.67 42.88 2.33
C GLY A 293 7.68 43.32 3.39
N LEU A 294 7.40 44.40 4.11
CA LEU A 294 8.31 44.94 5.12
C LEU A 294 7.76 44.70 6.54
N GLY A 295 8.29 43.67 7.20
CA GLY A 295 7.77 43.22 8.49
C GLY A 295 6.28 42.84 8.42
N LEU A 296 5.60 42.93 9.57
CA LEU A 296 4.15 42.74 9.67
C LEU A 296 3.33 43.90 9.06
N ASP A 297 3.98 44.90 8.45
CA ASP A 297 3.28 46.02 7.82
C ASP A 297 2.76 45.62 6.43
N ASN A 298 1.57 46.11 6.06
CA ASN A 298 0.97 45.93 4.75
C ASN A 298 1.69 46.67 3.60
N ARG A 299 2.94 47.14 3.82
CA ARG A 299 3.72 47.85 2.81
C ARG A 299 4.45 46.85 1.92
N VAL A 300 4.07 46.83 0.65
CA VAL A 300 4.70 46.03 -0.40
C VAL A 300 5.59 46.89 -1.28
N THR A 301 6.74 46.36 -1.66
CA THR A 301 7.70 47.02 -2.56
C THR A 301 8.11 46.10 -3.70
N VAL A 302 8.36 46.70 -4.87
CA VAL A 302 8.88 46.03 -6.06
C VAL A 302 10.15 46.74 -6.51
N GLY A 303 11.24 46.00 -6.61
CA GLY A 303 12.54 46.51 -7.04
C GLY A 303 13.06 45.82 -8.29
N ILE A 304 13.57 46.60 -9.25
CA ILE A 304 14.32 46.11 -10.42
C ILE A 304 15.76 46.63 -10.34
N ASN A 305 16.72 45.72 -10.53
CA ASN A 305 18.16 46.02 -10.45
C ASN A 305 18.60 46.63 -9.11
N VAL A 306 17.91 46.32 -8.02
CA VAL A 306 18.21 46.85 -6.67
C VAL A 306 19.32 46.07 -5.95
N ASN A 307 19.84 45.01 -6.56
CA ASN A 307 20.97 44.19 -6.11
C ASN A 307 20.80 43.69 -4.66
N GLY A 308 19.65 43.07 -4.36
CA GLY A 308 19.38 42.52 -3.03
C GLY A 308 19.07 43.56 -1.95
N ASN A 309 19.09 44.86 -2.26
CA ASN A 309 18.72 45.91 -1.32
C ASN A 309 17.20 46.06 -1.21
N GLN A 310 16.74 46.62 -0.09
CA GLN A 310 15.36 47.01 0.11
C GLN A 310 15.02 48.21 -0.80
N PRO A 311 13.98 48.13 -1.65
CA PRO A 311 13.47 49.32 -2.33
C PRO A 311 12.99 50.37 -1.33
N ASN A 312 13.34 51.62 -1.59
CA ASN A 312 12.94 52.79 -0.80
C ASN A 312 11.52 53.28 -1.15
N SER A 313 10.98 52.85 -2.30
CA SER A 313 9.64 53.20 -2.79
C SER A 313 8.85 51.95 -3.16
N THR A 314 7.52 52.08 -3.26
CA THR A 314 6.63 50.99 -3.68
C THR A 314 7.06 50.37 -5.01
N PHE A 315 7.57 51.17 -5.94
CA PHE A 315 8.23 50.71 -7.15
C PHE A 315 9.55 51.46 -7.33
N GLU A 316 10.66 50.72 -7.42
CA GLU A 316 11.99 51.29 -7.63
C GLU A 316 12.70 50.58 -8.79
N VAL A 317 13.26 51.38 -9.71
CA VAL A 317 14.10 50.89 -10.80
C VAL A 317 15.45 51.58 -10.71
N LYS A 318 16.49 50.84 -10.34
CA LYS A 318 17.87 51.36 -10.37
C LYS A 318 18.48 51.13 -11.76
N GLY A 319 17.94 51.81 -12.75
CA GLY A 319 18.34 51.64 -14.15
C GLY A 319 17.58 52.58 -15.09
N SER A 320 17.83 52.45 -16.39
CA SER A 320 17.13 53.23 -17.41
C SER A 320 15.71 52.70 -17.63
N VAL A 321 14.75 53.61 -17.80
CA VAL A 321 13.35 53.30 -18.14
C VAL A 321 13.01 53.96 -19.47
N SER A 322 12.63 53.17 -20.46
CA SER A 322 12.12 53.68 -21.75
C SER A 322 10.63 53.97 -21.67
N ARG A 323 10.17 55.01 -22.36
CA ARG A 323 8.76 55.42 -22.49
C ARG A 323 8.45 55.68 -23.96
N SER A 324 7.19 55.50 -24.36
CA SER A 324 6.81 55.75 -25.76
C SER A 324 7.02 57.21 -26.13
N ILE A 325 7.54 57.42 -27.34
CA ILE A 325 7.72 58.73 -27.95
C ILE A 325 7.17 58.68 -29.37
N SER A 326 6.33 59.65 -29.72
CA SER A 326 5.69 59.73 -31.04
C SER A 326 5.66 61.17 -31.53
N THR A 327 5.55 61.36 -32.83
CA THR A 327 5.39 62.68 -33.45
C THR A 327 4.03 62.76 -34.11
N ILE A 328 3.32 63.88 -33.89
CA ILE A 328 2.07 64.16 -34.58
C ILE A 328 2.19 65.46 -35.37
N THR A 329 1.58 65.48 -36.56
CA THR A 329 1.57 66.61 -37.48
C THR A 329 0.15 67.12 -37.78
N ALA A 330 -0.87 66.40 -37.31
CA ALA A 330 -2.29 66.69 -37.50
C ALA A 330 -3.07 66.52 -36.20
N SER A 331 -4.31 67.05 -36.16
CA SER A 331 -5.23 66.89 -35.03
C SER A 331 -5.48 65.42 -34.71
N THR A 332 -5.47 65.05 -33.43
CA THR A 332 -5.66 63.66 -33.00
C THR A 332 -6.15 63.58 -31.55
N THR A 333 -6.59 62.40 -31.13
CA THR A 333 -6.90 62.07 -29.73
C THR A 333 -5.78 61.24 -29.14
N LEU A 334 -5.28 61.62 -27.97
CA LEU A 334 -4.27 60.84 -27.25
C LEU A 334 -4.91 59.62 -26.58
N THR A 335 -4.17 58.50 -26.57
CA THR A 335 -4.56 57.23 -25.94
C THR A 335 -3.50 56.78 -24.94
N GLU A 336 -3.72 55.63 -24.30
CA GLU A 336 -2.79 55.00 -23.35
C GLU A 336 -1.45 54.58 -23.97
N THR A 337 -1.33 54.58 -25.29
CA THR A 337 -0.11 54.15 -25.99
C THR A 337 0.95 55.26 -26.06
N GLN A 338 0.58 56.54 -25.86
CA GLN A 338 1.51 57.66 -25.87
C GLN A 338 1.93 58.10 -24.47
N TYR A 339 3.18 58.54 -24.34
CA TYR A 339 3.71 59.21 -23.15
C TYR A 339 4.33 60.55 -23.55
N THR A 340 5.39 60.53 -24.36
CA THR A 340 5.95 61.75 -24.96
C THR A 340 5.39 61.96 -26.35
N VAL A 341 4.84 63.14 -26.62
CA VAL A 341 4.30 63.52 -27.94
C VAL A 341 5.01 64.76 -28.44
N LEU A 342 5.68 64.63 -29.58
CA LEU A 342 6.31 65.71 -30.32
C LEU A 342 5.28 66.33 -31.26
N LEU A 343 4.90 67.57 -31.00
CA LEU A 343 3.93 68.31 -31.79
C LEU A 343 4.70 69.06 -32.88
N ASN A 344 4.74 68.48 -34.09
CA ASN A 344 5.49 68.99 -35.23
C ASN A 344 4.54 69.46 -36.35
N ASN A 345 3.56 70.27 -35.97
CA ASN A 345 2.54 70.75 -36.88
C ASN A 345 2.99 72.03 -37.61
N SER A 346 2.77 72.09 -38.92
CA SER A 346 2.95 73.32 -39.71
C SER A 346 1.76 74.27 -39.56
N ASN A 347 0.54 73.73 -39.49
CA ASN A 347 -0.72 74.47 -39.30
C ASN A 347 -1.28 74.28 -37.88
N THR A 348 -2.29 75.04 -37.49
CA THR A 348 -3.00 74.82 -36.21
C THR A 348 -3.58 73.40 -36.15
N ILE A 349 -3.31 72.68 -35.05
CA ILE A 349 -3.90 71.35 -34.79
C ILE A 349 -4.65 71.35 -33.46
N THR A 350 -5.53 70.37 -33.28
CA THR A 350 -6.23 70.11 -32.02
C THR A 350 -5.81 68.76 -31.45
N VAL A 351 -5.26 68.77 -30.24
CA VAL A 351 -4.95 67.57 -29.46
C VAL A 351 -6.09 67.32 -28.49
N THR A 352 -6.78 66.20 -28.64
CA THR A 352 -7.86 65.83 -27.73
C THR A 352 -7.30 64.91 -26.64
N LEU A 353 -7.47 65.29 -25.38
CA LEU A 353 -7.14 64.44 -24.24
C LEU A 353 -8.30 63.46 -23.98
N PRO A 354 -8.03 62.22 -23.54
CA PRO A 354 -9.09 61.33 -23.09
C PRO A 354 -9.74 61.86 -21.81
N SER A 355 -10.92 61.34 -21.47
CA SER A 355 -11.62 61.71 -20.24
C SER A 355 -10.72 61.52 -19.02
N ALA A 356 -10.62 62.55 -18.17
CA ALA A 356 -9.76 62.54 -16.99
C ALA A 356 -10.14 61.40 -16.03
N SER A 357 -11.44 61.13 -15.87
CA SER A 357 -11.99 60.05 -15.02
C SER A 357 -11.47 58.65 -15.39
N GLY A 358 -11.30 58.35 -16.67
CA GLY A 358 -10.73 57.08 -17.14
C GLY A 358 -9.20 57.04 -17.16
N SER A 359 -8.54 58.14 -16.78
CA SER A 359 -7.10 58.34 -16.99
C SER A 359 -6.34 58.76 -15.72
N ARG A 360 -6.92 58.64 -14.51
CA ARG A 360 -6.27 59.09 -13.26
C ARG A 360 -4.83 58.57 -13.13
N GLY A 361 -3.89 59.48 -12.92
CA GLY A 361 -2.45 59.19 -12.81
C GLY A 361 -1.70 59.13 -14.15
N ARG A 362 -2.38 59.10 -15.31
CA ARG A 362 -1.74 59.11 -16.63
C ARG A 362 -1.02 60.43 -16.86
N ILE A 363 0.20 60.35 -17.39
CA ILE A 363 1.06 61.49 -17.70
C ILE A 363 1.27 61.56 -19.22
N TYR A 364 1.14 62.76 -19.78
CA TYR A 364 1.62 63.11 -21.12
C TYR A 364 2.69 64.19 -21.04
N VAL A 365 3.78 64.00 -21.77
CA VAL A 365 4.83 65.00 -22.01
C VAL A 365 4.66 65.53 -23.42
N LEU A 366 4.04 66.70 -23.55
CA LEU A 366 3.74 67.34 -24.83
C LEU A 366 4.82 68.37 -25.14
N LYS A 367 5.59 68.14 -26.19
CA LYS A 367 6.65 69.06 -26.63
C LYS A 367 6.28 69.69 -27.96
N LYS A 368 6.05 71.00 -27.97
CA LYS A 368 5.93 71.76 -29.22
C LYS A 368 7.30 71.90 -29.88
N LEU A 369 7.38 71.52 -31.15
CA LEU A 369 8.57 71.69 -32.00
C LEU A 369 8.46 72.91 -32.91
N THR A 370 7.25 73.45 -33.08
CA THR A 370 6.98 74.63 -33.92
C THR A 370 6.30 75.74 -33.10
N SER A 371 6.28 76.95 -33.65
CA SER A 371 5.55 78.09 -33.09
C SER A 371 4.05 78.05 -33.39
N SER A 372 3.60 77.13 -34.25
CA SER A 372 2.20 77.01 -34.66
C SER A 372 1.29 76.71 -33.46
N THR A 373 0.05 77.20 -33.51
CA THR A 373 -0.92 77.02 -32.43
C THR A 373 -1.29 75.55 -32.28
N VAL A 374 -1.40 75.07 -31.05
CA VAL A 374 -1.93 73.74 -30.72
C VAL A 374 -3.07 73.94 -29.73
N ASN A 375 -4.29 73.78 -30.22
CA ASN A 375 -5.47 73.70 -29.36
C ASN A 375 -5.44 72.36 -28.63
N ILE A 376 -5.92 72.34 -27.40
CA ILE A 376 -5.99 71.12 -26.60
C ILE A 376 -7.29 71.09 -25.81
N SER A 377 -7.78 69.88 -25.48
CA SER A 377 -8.82 69.71 -24.45
C SER A 377 -8.49 70.52 -23.20
N SER A 378 -9.51 71.00 -22.52
CA SER A 378 -9.32 71.83 -21.32
C SER A 378 -8.45 71.12 -20.28
N TYR A 379 -7.47 71.84 -19.77
CA TYR A 379 -6.62 71.44 -18.66
C TYR A 379 -6.45 72.63 -17.70
N LEU A 380 -6.07 72.35 -16.46
CA LEU A 380 -5.72 73.35 -15.47
C LEU A 380 -4.22 73.64 -15.56
N ASN A 381 -3.88 74.90 -15.82
CA ASN A 381 -2.50 75.34 -15.91
C ASN A 381 -1.83 75.37 -14.52
N ARG A 382 -0.56 75.78 -14.45
CA ARG A 382 0.22 75.88 -13.21
C ARG A 382 -0.37 76.79 -12.11
N LEU A 383 -1.37 77.62 -12.44
CA LEU A 383 -2.11 78.47 -11.49
C LEU A 383 -3.55 77.97 -11.29
N SER A 384 -3.84 76.71 -11.64
CA SER A 384 -5.17 76.09 -11.55
C SER A 384 -6.26 76.80 -12.37
N SER A 385 -5.88 77.53 -13.43
CA SER A 385 -6.84 78.17 -14.34
C SER A 385 -7.04 77.32 -15.60
N SER A 386 -8.28 77.25 -16.08
CA SER A 386 -8.62 76.52 -17.31
C SER A 386 -7.89 77.10 -18.53
N SER A 387 -7.28 76.23 -19.32
CA SER A 387 -6.61 76.56 -20.59
C SER A 387 -6.97 75.53 -21.66
N THR A 388 -7.08 75.99 -22.90
CA THR A 388 -7.39 75.15 -24.08
C THR A 388 -6.34 75.30 -25.19
N VAL A 389 -5.20 75.92 -24.89
CA VAL A 389 -4.08 76.11 -25.84
C VAL A 389 -2.78 75.78 -25.14
N LEU A 390 -1.92 75.01 -25.81
CA LEU A 390 -0.60 74.68 -25.27
C LEU A 390 0.39 75.83 -25.43
N PRO A 391 1.13 76.21 -24.37
CA PRO A 391 2.23 77.16 -24.46
C PRO A 391 3.40 76.59 -25.26
N ASN A 392 4.30 77.45 -25.75
CA ASN A 392 5.54 77.01 -26.40
C ASN A 392 6.45 76.27 -25.42
N GLY A 393 7.13 75.22 -25.89
CA GLY A 393 8.03 74.40 -25.08
C GLY A 393 7.41 73.05 -24.69
N VAL A 394 7.66 72.63 -23.45
CA VAL A 394 7.22 71.34 -22.89
C VAL A 394 6.14 71.56 -21.86
N THR A 395 4.99 70.92 -22.05
CA THR A 395 3.91 70.85 -21.06
C THR A 395 3.77 69.40 -20.61
N GLN A 396 3.85 69.17 -19.31
CA GLN A 396 3.57 67.88 -18.69
C GLN A 396 2.19 67.94 -18.07
N LEU A 397 1.29 67.07 -18.53
CA LEU A 397 -0.07 66.97 -18.02
C LEU A 397 -0.23 65.65 -17.29
N GLN A 398 -0.80 65.69 -16.09
CA GLN A 398 -1.21 64.50 -15.35
C GLN A 398 -2.69 64.59 -14.99
N SER A 399 -3.45 63.52 -15.24
CA SER A 399 -4.84 63.47 -14.83
C SER A 399 -4.95 63.19 -13.33
N ASP A 400 -5.79 63.94 -12.62
CA ASP A 400 -6.16 63.67 -11.22
C ASP A 400 -7.44 62.82 -11.08
N GLY A 401 -8.06 62.44 -12.20
CA GLY A 401 -9.35 61.74 -12.26
C GLY A 401 -10.57 62.64 -12.45
N THR A 402 -10.40 63.96 -12.38
CA THR A 402 -11.45 64.96 -12.63
C THR A 402 -11.01 65.93 -13.73
N ASN A 403 -9.77 66.42 -13.66
CA ASN A 403 -9.17 67.35 -14.60
C ASN A 403 -7.77 66.86 -15.04
N TRP A 404 -7.29 67.42 -16.14
CA TRP A 404 -5.88 67.35 -16.51
C TRP A 404 -5.13 68.50 -15.86
N GLN A 405 -4.08 68.20 -15.10
CA GLN A 405 -3.28 69.17 -14.35
C GLN A 405 -1.93 69.36 -15.03
N GLN A 406 -1.51 70.61 -15.26
CA GLN A 406 -0.12 70.89 -15.62
C GLN A 406 0.77 70.77 -14.38
N ILE A 407 1.80 69.90 -14.46
CA ILE A 407 2.66 69.56 -13.31
C ILE A 407 4.09 70.10 -13.41
N ASN A 408 4.38 70.99 -14.36
CA ASN A 408 5.71 71.55 -14.63
C ASN A 408 5.78 73.06 -14.92
#